data_AF-A0A822J0C8-F1
#
_entry.id   AF-A0A822J0C8-F1
#
_cell.length_a   1.000
_cell.length_b   1.000
_cell.length_c   1.000
_cell.angle_alpha   90.00
_cell.angle_beta   90.00
_cell.angle_gamma   90.00
#
_symmetry.space_group_name_H-M   'P 1'
#
loop_
_entity.id
_entity.type
_entity.pdbx_description
1 polymer ?
#
loop_
_entity_poly.entity_id
_entity_poly.type
_entity_poly.pdbx_seq_one_letter_code
_entity_poly.pdbx_strand_id
1 'polypeptide(L)' 'SGPLDKKTCHLIQLGMAASAQLHGAVRSHVTQAFEAGATPEEIYHTILLTLNTVGFPKMIMTYSWVRELLERLENEEH' A
#
# COMPACT_ATOMS: atom_id res chain seq x y z
N SER A 1 6.54 -9.43 -18.13
CA SER A 1 5.12 -9.18 -18.38
C SER A 1 4.33 -10.43 -18.03
N GLY A 2 3.53 -10.37 -16.97
CA GLY A 2 2.61 -11.44 -16.56
C GLY A 2 1.16 -11.03 -16.81
N PRO A 3 0.17 -11.86 -16.45
CA PRO A 3 -1.25 -11.60 -16.71
C PRO A 3 -1.86 -10.48 -15.87
N LEU A 4 -1.12 -9.94 -14.88
CA LEU A 4 -1.56 -8.84 -14.03
C LEU A 4 -0.85 -7.55 -14.42
N ASP A 5 -1.57 -6.43 -14.40
CA ASP A 5 -0.98 -5.11 -14.58
C ASP A 5 -0.10 -4.71 -13.37
N LYS A 6 0.73 -3.68 -13.56
CA LYS A 6 1.69 -3.22 -12.55
C LYS A 6 1.01 -2.76 -11.27
N LYS A 7 -0.10 -2.02 -11.40
CA LYS A 7 -0.91 -1.55 -10.27
C LYS A 7 -1.33 -2.73 -9.38
N THR A 8 -1.96 -3.72 -9.99
CA THR A 8 -2.46 -4.92 -9.32
C THR A 8 -1.32 -5.69 -8.65
N CYS A 9 -0.18 -5.83 -9.35
CA CYS A 9 1.00 -6.46 -8.76
C CYS A 9 1.46 -5.75 -7.49
N HIS A 10 1.58 -4.42 -7.51
CA HIS A 10 2.05 -3.65 -6.36
C HIS A 10 1.04 -3.61 -5.22
N LEU A 11 -0.27 -3.56 -5.49
CA LEU A 11 -1.29 -3.67 -4.44
C LEU A 11 -1.26 -5.04 -3.74
N ILE A 12 -1.08 -6.13 -4.49
CA ILE A 12 -0.92 -7.46 -3.89
C ILE A 12 0.33 -7.51 -3.00
N GLN A 13 1.46 -7.03 -3.51
CA GLN A 13 2.71 -7.01 -2.77
C GLN A 13 2.65 -6.08 -1.55
N LEU A 14 1.93 -4.97 -1.62
CA LEU A 14 1.66 -4.09 -0.49
C LEU A 14 0.91 -4.84 0.62
N GLY A 15 -0.14 -5.60 0.29
CA GLY A 15 -0.86 -6.43 1.26
C GLY A 15 0.06 -7.48 1.93
N MET A 16 0.98 -8.08 1.17
CA MET A 16 1.98 -9.00 1.71
C MET A 16 2.99 -8.29 2.62
N ALA A 17 3.51 -7.14 2.20
CA ALA A 17 4.46 -6.33 2.98
C ALA A 17 3.85 -5.82 4.29
N ALA A 18 2.59 -5.39 4.24
CA ALA A 18 1.79 -5.03 5.41
C ALA A 18 1.68 -6.22 6.38
N SER A 19 1.34 -7.40 5.84
CA SER A 19 1.18 -8.61 6.66
C SER A 19 2.48 -9.05 7.35
N ALA A 20 3.61 -8.87 6.67
CA ALA A 20 4.95 -9.16 7.15
C ALA A 20 5.60 -8.01 7.96
N GLN A 21 4.93 -6.86 8.08
CA GLN A 21 5.43 -5.65 8.76
C GLN A 21 6.78 -5.16 8.21
N LEU A 22 6.96 -5.26 6.88
CA LEU A 22 8.18 -4.86 6.19
C LEU A 22 8.09 -3.38 5.77
N HIS A 23 8.45 -2.47 6.67
CA HIS A 23 8.30 -1.02 6.47
C HIS A 23 8.88 -0.50 5.13
N GLY A 24 10.10 -0.91 4.77
CA GLY A 24 10.72 -0.51 3.51
C GLY A 24 9.97 -1.01 2.26
N ALA A 25 9.43 -2.23 2.33
CA ALA A 25 8.64 -2.80 1.24
C ALA A 25 7.26 -2.16 1.13
N VAL A 26 6.63 -1.81 2.26
CA VAL A 26 5.38 -1.02 2.29
C VAL A 26 5.59 0.29 1.55
N ARG A 27 6.64 1.06 1.91
CA ARG A 27 6.96 2.33 1.24
C ARG A 27 7.18 2.14 -0.26
N SER A 28 8.00 1.16 -0.65
CA SER A 28 8.28 0.88 -2.07
C SER A 28 7.01 0.58 -2.85
N HIS A 29 6.15 -0.31 -2.34
CA HIS A 29 4.96 -0.73 -3.08
C HIS A 29 3.84 0.32 -3.07
N VAL A 30 3.76 1.20 -2.06
CA VAL A 30 2.87 2.36 -2.11
C VAL A 30 3.30 3.31 -3.23
N THR A 31 4.58 3.72 -3.26
CA THR A 31 5.09 4.64 -4.29
C THR A 31 4.92 4.04 -5.69
N GLN A 32 5.29 2.77 -5.89
CA GLN A 32 5.16 2.11 -7.19
C GLN A 32 3.71 1.87 -7.60
N ALA A 33 2.80 1.60 -6.65
CA ALA A 33 1.37 1.50 -6.96
C ALA A 33 0.81 2.86 -7.38
N PHE A 34 1.16 3.93 -6.67
CA PHE A 34 0.75 5.30 -6.97
C PHE A 34 1.26 5.74 -8.36
N GLU A 35 2.54 5.55 -8.65
CA GLU A 35 3.14 5.79 -9.98
C GLU A 35 2.50 4.94 -11.09
N ALA A 36 1.98 3.75 -10.75
CA ALA A 36 1.23 2.89 -11.67
C ALA A 36 -0.26 3.29 -11.82
N GLY A 37 -0.67 4.40 -11.23
CA GLY A 37 -2.02 4.94 -11.30
C GLY A 37 -3.01 4.38 -10.27
N ALA A 38 -2.52 3.82 -9.16
CA ALA A 38 -3.38 3.47 -8.03
C ALA A 38 -3.87 4.73 -7.33
N THR A 39 -5.16 4.79 -7.02
CA THR A 39 -5.69 5.90 -6.21
C THR A 39 -5.33 5.69 -4.72
N PRO A 40 -5.28 6.77 -3.93
CA PRO A 40 -5.15 6.68 -2.48
C PRO A 40 -6.16 5.70 -1.85
N GLU A 41 -7.41 5.71 -2.33
CA GLU A 41 -8.47 4.83 -1.85
C GLU A 41 -8.19 3.34 -2.13
N GLU A 42 -7.66 3.01 -3.32
CA GLU A 42 -7.25 1.64 -3.65
C GLU A 42 -6.12 1.15 -2.72
N ILE A 43 -5.17 2.04 -2.42
CA ILE A 43 -4.06 1.76 -1.51
C ILE A 43 -4.57 1.58 -0.07
N TYR A 44 -5.41 2.48 0.43
CA TYR A 44 -6.03 2.35 1.75
C TYR A 44 -6.87 1.08 1.87
N HIS A 45 -7.69 0.78 0.86
CA HIS A 45 -8.53 -0.42 0.86
C HIS A 45 -7.68 -1.69 0.91
N THR A 46 -6.56 -1.73 0.19
CA THR A 46 -5.59 -2.84 0.24
C THR A 46 -5.11 -3.10 1.66
N ILE A 47 -4.80 -2.06 2.43
CA ILE A 47 -4.41 -2.20 3.84
C ILE A 47 -5.59 -2.66 4.70
N LEU A 48 -6.78 -2.09 4.52
CA LEU A 48 -7.97 -2.48 5.27
C LEU A 48 -8.36 -3.94 5.09
N LEU A 49 -8.17 -4.50 3.88
CA LEU A 49 -8.41 -5.92 3.60
C LEU A 49 -7.53 -6.86 4.43
N THR A 50 -6.36 -6.39 4.89
CA THR A 50 -5.47 -7.20 5.75
C THR A 50 -6.03 -7.42 7.16
N LEU A 51 -7.04 -6.64 7.60
CA LEU A 51 -7.62 -6.71 8.94
C LEU A 51 -7.98 -8.15 9.37
N ASN A 52 -8.66 -8.89 8.50
CA ASN A 52 -9.11 -10.25 8.79
C ASN A 52 -8.00 -11.30 8.73
N THR A 53 -6.83 -10.95 8.16
CA THR A 53 -5.70 -11.87 7.98
C THR A 53 -4.66 -11.70 9.08
N VAL A 54 -4.34 -10.46 9.45
CA VAL A 54 -3.25 -10.16 10.41
C VAL A 54 -3.70 -9.44 11.67
N GLY A 55 -4.99 -9.10 11.78
CA GLY A 55 -5.58 -8.44 12.92
C GLY A 55 -5.38 -6.93 12.93
N PHE A 56 -6.18 -6.27 13.77
CA PHE A 56 -6.22 -4.80 13.87
C PHE A 56 -4.85 -4.15 14.17
N PRO A 57 -4.03 -4.64 15.13
CA PRO A 57 -2.80 -3.94 15.51
C PRO A 57 -1.79 -3.79 14.36
N LYS A 58 -1.63 -4.84 13.54
CA LYS A 58 -0.72 -4.81 12.40
C LYS A 58 -1.28 -3.95 11.25
N MET A 59 -2.58 -4.08 10.99
CA MET A 59 -3.26 -3.29 9.96
C MET A 59 -3.16 -1.79 10.24
N ILE A 60 -3.52 -1.35 11.46
CA ILE A 60 -3.57 0.08 11.79
C ILE A 60 -2.18 0.72 11.80
N MET A 61 -1.15 -0.04 12.20
CA MET A 61 0.25 0.40 12.13
C MET A 61 0.70 0.64 10.68
N THR A 62 0.38 -0.30 9.78
CA THR A 62 0.70 -0.08 8.36
C THR A 62 -0.11 1.06 7.77
N TYR A 63 -1.37 1.20 8.17
CA TYR A 63 -2.24 2.28 7.70
C TYR A 63 -1.67 3.67 8.07
N SER A 64 -1.09 3.85 9.27
CA SER A 64 -0.48 5.13 9.64
C SER A 64 0.73 5.48 8.77
N TRP A 65 1.60 4.51 8.47
CA TRP A 65 2.75 4.72 7.58
C TRP A 65 2.33 5.10 6.15
N VAL A 66 1.30 4.42 5.65
CA VAL A 66 0.76 4.62 4.31
C VAL A 66 0.11 6.00 4.20
N ARG A 67 -0.63 6.43 5.23
CA ARG A 67 -1.22 7.77 5.28
C ARG A 67 -0.16 8.86 5.17
N GLU A 68 0.86 8.82 6.02
CA GLU A 68 1.95 9.82 6.02
C GLU A 68 2.68 9.87 4.67
N LEU A 69 2.81 8.73 3.99
CA LEU A 69 3.45 8.65 2.69
C LEU A 69 2.57 9.20 1.57
N LEU A 70 1.28 8.87 1.55
CA LEU A 70 0.34 9.37 0.55
C LEU A 70 0.18 10.88 0.62
N GLU A 71 0.05 11.43 1.84
CA GLU A 71 0.03 12.89 2.05
C GLU A 71 1.25 13.57 1.43
N ARG A 72 2.43 12.96 1.49
CA ARG A 72 3.64 13.51 0.84
C ARG A 72 3.59 13.42 -0.68
N LEU A 73 3.19 12.27 -1.23
CA LEU A 73 3.13 12.06 -2.67
C LEU A 73 2.13 13.00 -3.35
N GLU A 74 0.95 13.19 -2.74
CA GLU A 74 -0.08 14.11 -3.24
C GLU A 74 0.39 15.57 -3.25
N ASN A 75 1.21 15.97 -2.27
CA ASN A 75 1.79 17.30 -2.19
C ASN A 75 2.95 17.52 -3.20
N GLU A 76 3.60 16.45 -3.66
CA GLU A 76 4.69 16.50 -4.63
C GLU A 76 4.18 16.55 -6.09
N GLU A 77 2.93 16.14 -6.35
CA GLU A 77 2.28 16.28 -7.66
C GLU A 77 1.68 17.67 -7.94
N HIS A 78 1.57 18.53 -6.92
CA HIS A 78 1.10 19.92 -7.02
C HIS A 78 2.26 20.92 -7.11
#